data_AF-A0A135VTY1-F1
#
_entry.id   AF-A0A135VTY1-F1
#
_cell.length_a   1.000
_cell.length_b   1.000
_cell.length_c   1.000
_cell.angle_alpha   90.00
_cell.angle_beta   90.00
_cell.angle_gamma   90.00
#
_symmetry.space_group_name_H-M   'P 1'
#
loop_
_entity.id
_entity.type
_entity.pdbx_description
1 polymer ?
#
loop_
_entity_poly.entity_id
_entity_poly.type
_entity_poly.pdbx_seq_one_letter_code
_entity_poly.pdbx_strand_id
1 'polypeptide(L)'
;RGIDQTSLSIVLSDVETKKGPIPRMFIYGSSIATFSVAEREVSLEGLVKELEKAFPPGGVQYFAEQPLILVMNKIRITPEGVEGTGPLYERVAQIADEWFKEHGLD
;
A
#
# COMPACT_ATOMS: atom_id res chain seq x y z
N ARG A 1 -7.20 -18.86 -1.02
CA ARG A 1 -7.67 -17.84 -1.99
C ARG A 1 -7.82 -18.43 -3.39
N GLY A 2 -8.88 -18.11 -4.12
CA GLY A 2 -9.08 -18.55 -5.51
C GLY A 2 -10.44 -18.17 -6.08
N ILE A 3 -10.56 -18.19 -7.42
CA ILE A 3 -11.80 -17.95 -8.15
C ILE A 3 -12.01 -19.06 -9.17
N ASP A 4 -13.22 -19.61 -9.22
CA ASP A 4 -13.67 -20.42 -10.35
C ASP A 4 -14.26 -19.51 -11.43
N GLN A 5 -13.64 -19.49 -12.61
CA GLN A 5 -14.03 -18.57 -13.67
C GLN A 5 -15.37 -18.92 -14.35
N THR A 6 -15.86 -20.15 -14.15
CA THR A 6 -17.13 -20.61 -14.74
C THR A 6 -18.33 -20.19 -13.89
N SER A 7 -18.28 -20.50 -12.59
CA SER A 7 -19.36 -20.20 -11.66
C SER A 7 -19.22 -18.87 -10.94
N LEU A 8 -18.06 -18.21 -11.05
CA LEU A 8 -17.64 -17.07 -10.23
C LEU A 8 -17.64 -17.35 -8.72
N SER A 9 -17.60 -18.62 -8.32
CA SER A 9 -17.43 -18.98 -6.91
C SER A 9 -16.03 -18.63 -6.44
N ILE A 10 -15.92 -18.09 -5.22
CA ILE A 10 -14.65 -17.63 -4.65
C ILE A 10 -14.33 -18.31 -3.32
N VAL A 11 -13.05 -18.50 -3.08
CA VAL A 11 -12.49 -18.86 -1.77
C VAL A 11 -11.71 -17.67 -1.25
N LEU A 12 -12.13 -17.18 -0.08
CA LEU A 12 -11.41 -16.19 0.71
C LEU A 12 -10.59 -16.90 1.81
N SER A 13 -9.49 -16.29 2.20
CA SER A 13 -8.61 -16.72 3.29
C SER A 13 -8.58 -15.63 4.35
N ASP A 14 -8.48 -16.02 5.63
CA ASP A 14 -8.28 -15.09 6.75
C ASP A 14 -9.34 -13.96 6.81
N VAL A 15 -10.61 -14.35 6.70
CA VAL A 15 -11.74 -13.41 6.62
C VAL A 15 -12.09 -12.87 8.00
N GLU A 16 -12.04 -11.56 8.16
CA GLU A 16 -12.57 -10.92 9.35
C GLU A 16 -14.09 -10.75 9.27
N THR A 17 -14.79 -11.11 10.36
CA THR A 17 -16.23 -10.91 10.47
C THR A 17 -16.59 -10.33 11.83
N LYS A 18 -17.81 -9.77 11.95
CA LYS A 18 -18.35 -9.32 13.25
C LYS A 18 -18.44 -10.42 14.31
N LYS A 19 -18.40 -11.69 13.91
CA LYS A 19 -18.46 -12.86 14.81
C LYS A 19 -17.07 -13.43 15.15
N GLY A 20 -16.01 -12.81 14.63
CA GLY A 20 -14.64 -13.28 14.75
C GLY A 20 -14.03 -13.70 13.41
N PRO A 21 -12.74 -14.08 13.41
CA PRO A 21 -12.01 -14.46 12.22
C PRO A 21 -12.43 -15.84 11.70
N ILE A 22 -12.48 -15.98 10.38
CA ILE A 22 -12.79 -17.23 9.67
C ILE A 22 -11.61 -17.56 8.75
N PRO A 23 -10.83 -18.63 9.01
CA PRO A 23 -9.63 -18.95 8.22
C PRO A 23 -9.90 -19.19 6.73
N ARG A 24 -11.10 -19.69 6.39
CA ARG A 24 -11.49 -19.99 5.02
C ARG A 24 -12.99 -19.84 4.82
N MET A 25 -13.38 -19.06 3.81
CA MET A 25 -14.79 -18.83 3.46
C MET A 25 -15.02 -19.16 1.99
N PHE A 26 -16.09 -19.90 1.72
CA PHE A 26 -16.54 -20.23 0.37
C PHE A 26 -17.80 -19.42 0.06
N ILE A 27 -17.79 -18.69 -1.04
CA ILE A 27 -18.93 -17.90 -1.50
C ILE A 27 -19.30 -18.39 -2.90
N TYR A 28 -20.51 -18.92 -3.04
CA TYR A 28 -21.04 -19.34 -4.33
C TYR A 28 -21.34 -18.12 -5.20
N GLY A 29 -20.95 -18.17 -6.48
CA GLY A 29 -21.07 -17.02 -7.37
C GLY A 29 -22.51 -16.56 -7.58
N SER A 30 -23.50 -17.45 -7.49
CA SER A 30 -24.93 -17.09 -7.52
C SER A 30 -25.37 -16.16 -6.39
N SER A 31 -24.61 -16.09 -5.30
CA SER A 31 -24.86 -15.22 -4.15
C SER A 31 -24.10 -13.88 -4.24
N ILE A 32 -23.25 -13.70 -5.24
CA ILE A 32 -22.43 -12.50 -5.42
C ILE A 32 -23.19 -11.53 -6.32
N ALA A 33 -23.69 -10.43 -5.75
CA ALA A 33 -24.34 -9.37 -6.53
C ALA A 33 -23.30 -8.53 -7.29
N THR A 34 -22.23 -8.11 -6.59
CA THR A 34 -21.09 -7.37 -7.12
C THR A 34 -19.88 -7.62 -6.22
N PHE A 35 -18.68 -7.41 -6.73
CA PHE A 35 -17.46 -7.27 -5.93
C PHE A 35 -16.59 -6.20 -6.57
N SER A 36 -15.88 -5.42 -5.75
CA SER A 36 -14.91 -4.43 -6.20
C SER A 36 -13.52 -4.88 -5.76
N VAL A 37 -12.51 -4.49 -6.55
CA VAL A 37 -11.13 -4.59 -6.09
C VAL A 37 -10.96 -3.54 -5.00
N ALA A 38 -10.74 -4.00 -3.76
CA ALA A 38 -10.23 -3.13 -2.71
C ALA A 38 -8.72 -2.96 -2.94
N GLU A 39 -8.34 -2.35 -4.06
CA GLU A 39 -7.02 -1.76 -4.15
C GLU A 39 -7.07 -0.64 -3.12
N ARG A 40 -6.43 -0.87 -1.97
CA ARG A 40 -6.17 0.20 -1.02
C ARG A 40 -5.31 1.16 -1.82
N GLU A 41 -5.90 2.23 -2.36
CA GLU A 41 -5.13 3.35 -2.91
C GLU A 41 -4.24 3.81 -1.77
N VAL A 42 -2.97 3.41 -1.80
CA VAL A 42 -2.00 3.80 -0.79
C VAL A 42 -1.69 5.26 -1.07
N SER A 43 -2.47 6.15 -0.44
CA SER A 43 -2.16 7.57 -0.47
C SER A 43 -0.88 7.79 0.34
N LEU A 44 0.18 8.18 -0.36
CA LEU A 44 1.47 8.48 0.24
C LEU A 44 1.52 9.89 0.84
N GLU A 45 0.41 10.64 0.86
CA GLU A 45 0.36 12.00 1.41
C GLU A 45 0.80 12.06 2.88
N GLY A 46 0.50 11.01 3.66
CA GLY A 46 0.99 10.90 5.04
C GLY A 46 2.51 10.81 5.09
N LEU A 47 3.11 9.99 4.23
CA LEU A 47 4.56 9.84 4.11
C LEU A 47 5.23 11.13 3.63
N VAL A 48 4.60 11.88 2.72
CA VAL A 48 5.11 13.20 2.28
C VAL A 48 5.30 14.13 3.48
N LYS A 49 4.31 14.23 4.36
CA LYS A 49 4.37 15.09 5.56
C LYS A 49 5.48 14.67 6.52
N GLU A 50 5.73 13.37 6.67
CA GLU A 50 6.83 12.88 7.50
C GLU A 50 8.20 13.21 6.88
N LEU A 51 8.34 13.04 5.57
CA LEU A 51 9.57 13.39 4.85
C LEU A 51 9.84 14.90 4.91
N GLU A 52 8.84 15.75 4.77
CA GLU A 52 8.98 17.21 4.84
C GLU A 52 9.50 17.70 6.21
N LYS A 53 9.33 16.95 7.29
CA LYS A 53 9.95 17.26 8.60
C LYS A 53 11.46 17.02 8.60
N ALA A 54 11.95 16.11 7.76
CA ALA A 54 13.33 15.66 7.74
C ALA A 54 14.19 16.32 6.66
N PHE A 55 13.57 16.93 5.64
CA PHE A 55 14.25 17.52 4.48
C PHE A 55 13.92 19.01 4.30
N PRO A 56 14.80 19.79 3.63
CA PRO A 56 14.54 21.21 3.37
C PRO A 56 13.28 21.45 2.52
N PRO A 57 12.66 22.65 2.60
CA PRO A 57 11.54 23.02 1.75
C PRO A 57 11.84 22.82 0.26
N GLY A 58 10.92 22.20 -0.47
CA GLY A 58 11.09 21.85 -1.89
C GLY A 58 11.97 20.62 -2.15
N GLY A 59 12.50 19.99 -1.11
CA GLY A 59 13.26 18.74 -1.18
C GLY A 59 12.42 17.48 -1.30
N VAL A 60 11.09 17.59 -1.21
CA VAL A 60 10.13 16.48 -1.35
C VAL A 60 9.11 16.88 -2.40
N GLN A 61 8.91 16.04 -3.40
CA GLN A 61 7.95 16.25 -4.48
C GLN A 61 6.98 15.06 -4.53
N TYR A 62 5.68 15.34 -4.48
CA TYR A 62 4.64 14.33 -4.62
C TYR A 62 3.90 14.51 -5.95
N PHE A 63 3.78 13.44 -6.71
CA PHE A 63 3.17 13.47 -8.04
C PHE A 63 1.76 12.90 -7.97
N ALA A 64 0.74 13.64 -7.53
CA ALA A 64 -0.60 13.09 -7.25
C ALA A 64 -1.27 12.23 -8.36
N GLU A 65 -0.86 12.35 -9.62
CA GLU A 65 -1.32 11.48 -10.73
C GLU A 65 -0.72 10.06 -10.70
N GLN A 66 0.29 9.81 -9.85
CA GLN A 66 1.01 8.56 -9.66
C GLN A 66 1.37 8.41 -8.16
N PRO A 67 1.38 7.22 -7.55
CA PRO A 67 1.83 7.08 -6.17
C PRO A 67 3.37 7.16 -6.10
N LEU A 68 3.94 8.33 -6.37
CA LEU A 68 5.37 8.60 -6.50
C LEU A 68 5.76 9.80 -5.65
N ILE A 69 6.73 9.60 -4.76
CA ILE A 69 7.46 10.67 -4.07
C ILE A 69 8.89 10.71 -4.59
N LEU A 70 9.39 11.90 -4.89
CA LEU A 70 10.79 12.14 -5.22
C LEU A 70 11.43 13.01 -4.13
N VAL A 71 12.45 12.46 -3.48
CA VAL A 71 13.22 13.14 -2.44
C VAL A 71 14.55 13.61 -3.01
N MET A 72 14.83 14.91 -2.89
CA MET A 72 16.03 15.61 -3.36
C MET A 72 16.38 15.33 -4.83
N ASN A 73 15.37 15.08 -5.67
CA ASN A 73 15.52 14.70 -7.08
C ASN A 73 16.36 13.43 -7.32
N LYS A 74 16.48 12.55 -6.32
CA LYS A 74 17.40 11.40 -6.36
C LYS A 74 16.79 10.10 -5.87
N ILE A 75 16.00 10.14 -4.81
CA ILE A 75 15.41 8.93 -4.20
C ILE A 75 13.94 8.89 -4.55
N ARG A 76 13.50 7.76 -5.09
CA ARG A 76 12.13 7.51 -5.54
C ARG A 76 11.44 6.60 -4.55
N ILE A 77 10.22 6.93 -4.17
CA ILE A 77 9.39 6.11 -3.27
C ILE A 77 8.06 5.84 -3.97
N THR A 78 7.68 4.57 -4.03
CA THR A 78 6.39 4.09 -4.53
C THR A 78 5.79 3.08 -3.53
N PRO A 79 4.55 2.60 -3.71
CA PRO A 79 3.98 1.55 -2.86
C PRO A 79 4.81 0.27 -2.85
N GLU A 80 5.60 0.03 -3.90
CA GLU A 80 6.47 -1.14 -4.02
C GLU A 80 7.78 -1.00 -3.23
N GLY A 81 8.11 0.21 -2.75
CA GLY A 81 9.27 0.47 -1.91
C GLY A 81 10.08 1.71 -2.30
N VAL A 82 11.35 1.72 -1.86
CA VAL A 82 12.27 2.84 -2.03
C VAL A 82 13.37 2.45 -3.02
N GLU A 83 13.59 3.29 -4.03
CA GLU A 83 14.62 3.14 -5.05
C GLU A 83 15.64 4.28 -4.96
N GLY A 84 16.93 3.93 -4.96
CA GLY A 84 18.03 4.89 -4.93
C GLY A 84 19.32 4.30 -4.39
N THR A 85 20.35 5.13 -4.24
CA THR A 85 21.64 4.71 -3.67
C THR A 85 22.30 5.82 -2.83
N GLY A 86 23.25 5.41 -1.99
CA GLY A 86 24.10 6.31 -1.19
C GLY A 86 23.52 6.68 0.18
N PRO A 87 24.20 7.55 0.96
CA PRO A 87 23.80 7.85 2.34
C PRO A 87 22.42 8.49 2.47
N LEU A 88 21.96 9.18 1.42
CA LEU A 88 20.61 9.75 1.37
C LEU A 88 19.54 8.65 1.26
N TYR A 89 19.82 7.57 0.53
CA TYR A 89 18.91 6.43 0.40
C TYR A 89 18.63 5.81 1.76
N GLU A 90 19.66 5.54 2.57
CA GLU A 90 19.51 4.91 3.88
C GLU A 90 18.58 5.72 4.80
N ARG A 91 18.75 7.05 4.81
CA ARG A 91 17.90 7.96 5.59
C ARG A 91 16.44 7.96 5.11
N VAL A 92 16.22 7.97 3.79
CA VAL A 92 14.86 7.96 3.22
C VAL A 92 14.19 6.60 3.44
N ALA A 93 14.92 5.52 3.22
CA ALA A 93 14.44 4.15 3.44
C ALA A 93 14.02 3.94 4.89
N GLN A 94 14.82 4.41 5.85
CA GLN A 94 14.44 4.32 7.27
C GLN A 94 13.09 4.99 7.58
N ILE A 95 12.89 6.23 7.11
CA ILE A 95 11.63 6.97 7.35
C ILE A 95 10.45 6.27 6.68
N ALA A 96 10.63 5.82 5.44
CA ALA A 96 9.58 5.13 4.69
C ALA A 96 9.22 3.78 5.32
N ASP A 97 10.21 2.99 5.72
CA ASP A 97 10.01 1.68 6.35
C ASP A 97 9.28 1.80 7.70
N GLU A 98 9.66 2.79 8.53
CA GLU A 98 8.98 3.08 9.79
C GLU A 98 7.51 3.47 9.53
N TRP A 99 7.26 4.34 8.55
CA TRP A 99 5.91 4.75 8.19
C TRP A 99 5.06 3.58 7.64
N PHE A 100 5.61 2.76 6.74
CA PHE A 100 4.88 1.62 6.19
C PHE A 100 4.49 0.60 7.26
N LYS A 101 5.38 0.31 8.22
CA LYS A 101 5.08 -0.56 9.38
C LYS A 101 3.97 0.00 10.26
N GLU A 102 3.99 1.30 10.55
CA GLU A 102 2.94 1.94 11.35
C GLU A 102 1.56 1.90 10.68
N HIS A 103 1.53 1.85 9.34
CA HIS A 103 0.30 1.89 8.54
C HIS A 103 -0.11 0.51 7.98
N GLY A 104 0.62 -0.56 8.33
CA GLY A 104 0.33 -1.94 7.89
C GLY A 104 0.44 -2.12 6.38
N LEU A 105 1.52 -1.58 5.81
CA LEU A 105 1.85 -1.60 4.38
C LEU A 105 3.18 -2.33 4.11
N ASP A 106 3.74 -2.99 5.13
CA ASP A 106 4.96 -3.81 5.11
C ASP A 106 4.73 -5.26 4.64
#